data_AF-A0A382PWB3-F1
#
_entry.id   AF-A0A382PWB3-F1
#
_cell.length_a   1.000
_cell.length_b   1.000
_cell.length_c   1.000
_cell.angle_alpha   90.00
_cell.angle_beta   90.00
_cell.angle_gamma   90.00
#
_symmetry.space_group_name_H-M   'P 1'
#
loop_
_entity.id
_entity.type
_entity.pdbx_description
1 polymer ?
#
loop_
_entity_poly.entity_id
_entity_poly.type
_entity_poly.pdbx_seq_one_letter_code
_entity_poly.pdbx_strand_id
1 'polypeptide(L)'
;KVRSYDLEGKLLYQFGGNSSITIATPYSKFGLLYVTSGYVGDRKKPIFAIRPGAKGDISLRPDQDSSKYVAWCQRQASPYNPSTIVYGNLLHVLLDRGIATCYEAKTGKHIYGPARLPEGRAFTSSPWAANGKIFYLNEYGVTYVLEAGREFKLLYANKLLEDDMCMATPALAGDKLIVRTDARVYCFKNGEK
;
A
#
# COMPACT_ATOMS: atom_id res chain seq x y z
N LYS A 1 19.19 -1.95 -1.31
CA LYS A 1 19.26 -0.71 -0.50
C LYS A 1 18.33 0.31 -1.14
N VAL A 2 17.58 1.05 -0.32
CA VAL A 2 16.81 2.22 -0.76
C VAL A 2 17.72 3.45 -0.67
N ARG A 3 17.59 4.37 -1.63
CA ARG A 3 18.42 5.58 -1.73
C ARG A 3 17.54 6.79 -2.02
N SER A 4 17.91 7.93 -1.46
CA SER A 4 17.27 9.23 -1.71
C SER A 4 18.32 10.22 -2.19
N TYR A 5 17.95 11.00 -3.21
CA TYR A 5 18.81 11.98 -3.85
C TYR A 5 18.11 13.35 -3.83
N ASP A 6 18.89 14.44 -3.92
CA ASP A 6 18.33 15.75 -4.25
C ASP A 6 18.02 15.87 -5.76
N LEU A 7 17.55 17.04 -6.18
CA LEU A 7 17.12 17.29 -7.57
C LEU A 7 18.29 17.27 -8.55
N GLU A 8 19.51 17.48 -8.05
CA GLU A 8 20.76 17.44 -8.80
C GLU A 8 21.36 16.03 -8.84
N GLY A 9 20.71 15.04 -8.20
CA GLY A 9 21.14 13.64 -8.19
C GLY A 9 22.22 13.31 -7.17
N LYS A 10 22.53 14.21 -6.23
CA LYS A 10 23.46 13.94 -5.12
C LYS A 10 22.76 13.10 -4.05
N LEU A 11 23.44 12.04 -3.62
CA LEU A 11 22.94 11.13 -2.59
C LEU A 11 22.78 11.87 -1.25
N LEU A 12 21.57 11.86 -0.70
CA LEU A 12 21.25 12.41 0.62
C LEU A 12 21.42 11.34 1.70
N TYR A 13 20.69 10.23 1.56
CA TYR A 13 20.76 9.11 2.49
C TYR A 13 20.46 7.78 1.80
N GLN A 14 20.84 6.69 2.46
CA GLN A 14 20.50 5.33 2.04
C GLN A 14 20.21 4.45 3.25
N PHE A 15 19.51 3.35 3.03
CA PHE A 15 19.31 2.33 4.07
C PHE A 15 19.07 0.93 3.48
N GLY A 16 19.37 -0.08 4.29
CA GLY A 16 19.14 -1.49 4.00
C GLY A 16 17.98 -2.07 4.82
N GLY A 17 17.88 -3.39 4.78
CA GLY A 17 16.82 -4.15 5.46
C GLY A 17 15.61 -4.46 4.57
N ASN A 18 15.55 -3.86 3.37
CA ASN A 18 14.58 -4.16 2.32
C ASN A 18 14.65 -5.63 1.83
N SER A 19 13.58 -6.12 1.22
CA SER A 19 13.61 -7.37 0.45
C SER A 19 14.43 -7.22 -0.83
N SER A 20 14.87 -8.33 -1.41
CA SER A 20 15.68 -8.40 -2.63
C SER A 20 15.03 -7.71 -3.83
N ILE A 21 13.69 -7.72 -3.92
CA ILE A 21 12.90 -7.00 -4.93
C ILE A 21 11.96 -6.01 -4.24
N THR A 22 11.83 -4.81 -4.80
CA THR A 22 10.94 -3.75 -4.33
C THR A 22 10.16 -3.19 -5.52
N ILE A 23 8.82 -3.24 -5.47
CA ILE A 23 7.93 -2.76 -6.54
C ILE A 23 7.10 -1.56 -6.08
N ALA A 24 6.55 -1.63 -4.87
CA ALA A 24 5.66 -0.61 -4.34
C ALA A 24 6.27 0.81 -4.33
N THR A 25 5.43 1.80 -4.62
CA THR A 25 5.83 3.20 -4.74
C THR A 25 5.90 3.87 -3.37
N PRO A 26 7.01 4.56 -3.02
CA PRO A 26 7.09 5.38 -1.82
C PRO A 26 6.12 6.58 -1.87
N TYR A 27 5.54 6.95 -0.72
CA TYR A 27 4.65 8.10 -0.62
C TYR A 27 4.77 8.77 0.75
N SER A 28 4.30 10.01 0.89
CA SER A 28 4.42 10.78 2.14
C SER A 28 3.08 11.17 2.75
N LYS A 29 3.02 11.16 4.08
CA LYS A 29 1.90 11.66 4.90
C LYS A 29 2.40 11.96 6.31
N PHE A 30 1.80 12.91 7.02
CA PHE A 30 2.19 13.27 8.40
C PHE A 30 3.67 13.68 8.56
N GLY A 31 4.28 14.20 7.49
CA GLY A 31 5.73 14.47 7.49
C GLY A 31 6.60 13.22 7.57
N LEU A 32 6.07 12.04 7.23
CA LEU A 32 6.79 10.78 7.14
C LEU A 32 6.77 10.28 5.70
N LEU A 33 7.89 9.69 5.26
CA LEU A 33 7.98 8.94 4.01
C LEU A 33 7.78 7.44 4.32
N TYR A 34 6.80 6.83 3.67
CA TYR A 34 6.49 5.40 3.80
C TYR A 34 7.18 4.65 2.66
N VAL A 35 7.97 3.63 3.02
CA VAL A 35 8.68 2.77 2.07
C VAL A 35 8.37 1.32 2.39
N THR A 36 7.85 0.60 1.40
CA THR A 36 7.39 -0.78 1.51
C THR A 36 8.23 -1.68 0.62
N SER A 37 8.63 -2.84 1.13
CA SER A 37 9.41 -3.81 0.37
C SER A 37 9.07 -5.22 0.86
N GLY A 38 8.28 -5.99 0.11
CA GLY A 38 7.76 -7.26 0.59
C GLY A 38 7.81 -8.42 -0.40
N TYR A 39 8.93 -8.62 -1.11
CA TYR A 39 9.05 -9.74 -2.05
C TYR A 39 8.68 -11.08 -1.42
N VAL A 40 7.81 -11.82 -2.10
CA VAL A 40 7.22 -13.06 -1.59
C VAL A 40 8.26 -14.14 -1.29
N GLY A 41 9.36 -14.20 -2.06
CA GLY A 41 10.46 -15.15 -1.87
C GLY A 41 11.40 -14.83 -0.71
N ASP A 42 11.33 -13.61 -0.17
CA ASP A 42 12.20 -13.17 0.92
C ASP A 42 11.52 -13.36 2.28
N ARG A 43 12.32 -13.61 3.32
CA ARG A 43 11.81 -13.63 4.71
C ARG A 43 11.47 -12.23 5.23
N LYS A 44 12.20 -11.20 4.80
CA LYS A 44 12.02 -9.81 5.25
C LYS A 44 10.96 -9.14 4.38
N LYS A 45 9.94 -8.55 5.01
CA LYS A 45 8.89 -7.80 4.31
C LYS A 45 8.63 -6.47 5.02
N PRO A 46 9.63 -5.58 5.13
CA PRO A 46 9.51 -4.38 5.94
C PRO A 46 8.63 -3.29 5.33
N ILE A 47 7.92 -2.59 6.21
CA ILE A 47 7.41 -1.24 5.99
C ILE A 47 8.21 -0.31 6.89
N PHE A 48 8.79 0.73 6.32
CA PHE A 48 9.50 1.79 7.05
C PHE A 48 8.69 3.09 6.97
N ALA A 49 8.63 3.83 8.08
CA ALA A 49 8.25 5.24 8.07
C ALA A 49 9.49 6.08 8.43
N ILE A 50 9.84 7.03 7.57
CA ILE A 50 11.10 7.77 7.62
C ILE A 50 10.82 9.25 7.87
N ARG A 51 11.51 9.84 8.85
CA ARG A 51 11.49 11.28 9.14
C ARG A 51 12.38 12.03 8.14
N PRO A 52 12.02 13.26 7.76
CA PRO A 52 12.80 14.08 6.85
C PRO A 52 14.15 14.50 7.45
N GLY A 53 15.04 15.01 6.60
CA GLY A 53 16.33 15.56 7.02
C GLY A 53 17.43 14.52 7.29
N ALA A 54 17.20 13.27 6.91
CA ALA A 54 18.19 12.19 6.99
C ALA A 54 19.44 12.50 6.15
N LYS A 55 20.59 12.03 6.62
CA LYS A 55 21.89 12.09 5.92
C LYS A 55 22.68 10.81 6.18
N GLY A 56 23.38 10.31 5.16
CA GLY A 56 24.24 9.13 5.29
C GLY A 56 23.50 7.79 5.32
N ASP A 57 24.06 6.77 5.97
CA ASP A 57 23.40 5.46 6.15
C ASP A 57 22.49 5.50 7.38
N ILE A 58 21.19 5.29 7.17
CA ILE A 58 20.17 5.31 8.24
C ILE A 58 19.60 3.92 8.55
N SER A 59 20.29 2.86 8.12
CA SER A 59 19.85 1.48 8.34
C SER A 59 19.57 1.17 9.80
N LEU A 60 18.44 0.51 10.08
CA LEU A 60 18.16 -0.05 11.39
C LEU A 60 19.04 -1.28 11.65
N ARG A 61 19.53 -1.42 12.88
CA ARG A 61 20.11 -2.68 13.35
C ARG A 61 19.02 -3.76 13.49
N PRO A 62 19.38 -5.05 13.56
CA PRO A 62 18.38 -6.14 13.66
C PRO A 62 17.44 -6.04 14.87
N ASP A 63 17.91 -5.48 15.98
CA ASP A 63 17.24 -5.32 17.27
C ASP A 63 16.41 -4.03 17.38
N GLN A 64 16.40 -3.17 16.35
CA GLN A 64 15.72 -1.87 16.39
C GLN A 64 14.48 -1.84 15.51
N ASP A 65 13.42 -1.18 15.94
CA ASP A 65 12.27 -0.82 15.09
C ASP A 65 12.26 0.67 14.71
N SER A 66 13.12 1.47 15.34
CA SER A 66 13.16 2.91 15.19
C SER A 66 14.58 3.46 15.41
N SER A 67 14.81 4.67 14.92
CA SER A 67 16.04 5.44 15.11
C SER A 67 15.73 6.93 15.04
N LYS A 68 16.77 7.79 14.99
CA LYS A 68 16.59 9.24 14.76
C LYS A 68 15.77 9.52 13.49
N TYR A 69 16.08 8.82 12.39
CA TYR A 69 15.46 9.08 11.09
C TYR A 69 14.42 8.03 10.68
N VAL A 70 14.38 6.86 11.32
CA VAL A 70 13.31 5.89 11.10
C VAL A 70 12.31 6.01 12.25
N ALA A 71 11.09 6.46 11.95
CA ALA A 71 10.05 6.67 12.95
C ALA A 71 9.57 5.36 13.56
N TRP A 72 9.36 4.37 12.71
CA TRP A 72 9.00 3.01 13.09
C TRP A 72 9.23 2.08 11.89
N CYS A 73 9.27 0.78 12.15
CA CYS A 73 9.45 -0.27 11.15
C CYS A 73 8.62 -1.50 11.50
N GLN A 74 7.75 -1.91 10.56
CA GLN A 74 7.04 -3.19 10.63
C GLN A 74 7.76 -4.21 9.76
N ARG A 75 8.46 -5.18 10.37
CA ARG A 75 9.43 -6.05 9.69
C ARG A 75 8.85 -7.08 8.72
N GLN A 76 7.56 -7.42 8.88
CA GLN A 76 6.89 -8.51 8.14
C GLN A 76 5.50 -8.13 7.62
N ALA A 77 5.25 -6.83 7.42
CA ALA A 77 3.92 -6.34 7.06
C ALA A 77 3.78 -5.98 5.57
N SER A 78 4.87 -5.82 4.83
CA SER A 78 4.81 -5.25 3.49
C SER A 78 4.25 -6.24 2.46
N PRO A 79 3.41 -5.75 1.52
CA PRO A 79 3.07 -6.47 0.30
C PRO A 79 4.24 -6.50 -0.69
N TYR A 80 4.12 -7.33 -1.73
CA TYR A 80 5.04 -7.37 -2.85
C TYR A 80 4.65 -6.39 -3.95
N ASN A 81 3.51 -6.62 -4.63
CA ASN A 81 3.08 -5.78 -5.76
C ASN A 81 2.28 -4.54 -5.30
N PRO A 82 1.21 -4.66 -4.49
CA PRO A 82 0.43 -3.49 -4.09
C PRO A 82 1.27 -2.46 -3.33
N SER A 83 1.13 -1.18 -3.65
CA SER A 83 1.54 -0.13 -2.73
C SER A 83 0.56 -0.07 -1.56
N THR A 84 1.00 0.34 -0.37
CA THR A 84 0.08 0.57 0.75
C THR A 84 -0.58 1.95 0.62
N ILE A 85 -1.61 2.24 1.42
CA ILE A 85 -2.26 3.55 1.43
C ILE A 85 -2.46 4.06 2.84
N VAL A 86 -2.20 5.35 3.07
CA VAL A 86 -2.65 6.04 4.29
C VAL A 86 -3.94 6.79 3.99
N TYR A 87 -4.99 6.46 4.73
CA TYR A 87 -6.29 7.14 4.67
C TYR A 87 -6.76 7.52 6.08
N GLY A 88 -7.12 8.79 6.28
CA GLY A 88 -7.25 9.34 7.63
C GLY A 88 -5.93 9.18 8.40
N ASN A 89 -5.99 8.53 9.58
CA ASN A 89 -4.84 8.25 10.44
C ASN A 89 -4.33 6.80 10.33
N LEU A 90 -4.85 6.03 9.37
CA LEU A 90 -4.64 4.59 9.26
C LEU A 90 -3.85 4.25 8.01
N LEU A 91 -2.91 3.31 8.16
CA LEU A 91 -2.17 2.68 7.08
C LEU A 91 -2.83 1.34 6.75
N HIS A 92 -3.43 1.26 5.58
CA HIS A 92 -4.03 0.05 5.05
C HIS A 92 -3.03 -0.70 4.19
N VAL A 93 -2.95 -2.00 4.44
CA VAL A 93 -2.00 -2.91 3.81
C VAL A 93 -2.79 -4.06 3.20
N LEU A 94 -2.61 -4.27 1.90
CA LEU A 94 -3.19 -5.37 1.16
C LEU A 94 -2.06 -6.26 0.65
N LEU A 95 -1.95 -7.48 1.17
CA LEU A 95 -1.03 -8.47 0.63
C LEU A 95 -1.59 -9.10 -0.65
N ASP A 96 -0.70 -9.48 -1.55
CA ASP A 96 -0.97 -10.03 -2.89
C ASP A 96 -1.96 -11.22 -2.90
N ARG A 97 -2.03 -11.94 -1.78
CA ARG A 97 -2.90 -13.10 -1.56
C ARG A 97 -4.24 -12.77 -0.88
N GLY A 98 -4.67 -11.51 -0.92
CA GLY A 98 -5.98 -11.08 -0.42
C GLY A 98 -6.10 -11.04 1.10
N ILE A 99 -5.00 -10.68 1.78
CA ILE A 99 -5.00 -10.44 3.23
C ILE A 99 -4.91 -8.93 3.47
N ALA A 100 -5.88 -8.39 4.21
CA ALA A 100 -5.89 -7.01 4.65
C ALA A 100 -5.42 -6.90 6.10
N THR A 101 -4.50 -5.96 6.36
CA THR A 101 -4.11 -5.52 7.70
C THR A 101 -4.16 -4.00 7.79
N CYS A 102 -4.23 -3.49 9.01
CA CYS A 102 -4.28 -2.05 9.27
C CYS A 102 -3.40 -1.69 10.45
N TYR A 103 -2.72 -0.55 10.34
CA TYR A 103 -1.82 0.00 11.35
C TYR A 103 -2.12 1.48 11.56
N GLU A 104 -1.76 2.04 12.71
CA GLU A 104 -1.71 3.49 12.87
C GLU A 104 -0.57 4.06 12.05
N ALA A 105 -0.88 4.99 11.15
CA ALA A 105 0.09 5.50 10.19
C ALA A 105 1.28 6.22 10.85
N LYS A 106 1.07 6.86 12.02
CA LYS A 106 2.12 7.63 12.71
C LYS A 106 3.06 6.77 13.55
N THR A 107 2.59 5.64 14.05
CA THR A 107 3.31 4.83 15.05
C THR A 107 3.64 3.42 14.56
N GLY A 108 3.00 2.97 13.49
CA GLY A 108 3.10 1.59 13.01
C GLY A 108 2.37 0.59 13.90
N LYS A 109 1.63 1.02 14.94
CA LYS A 109 0.92 0.10 15.84
C LYS A 109 -0.17 -0.66 15.08
N HIS A 110 -0.20 -1.97 15.23
CA HIS A 110 -1.25 -2.81 14.64
C HIS A 110 -2.64 -2.42 15.17
N ILE A 111 -3.62 -2.34 14.28
CA ILE A 111 -5.02 -2.00 14.58
C ILE A 111 -5.93 -3.20 14.38
N TYR A 112 -5.97 -3.76 13.17
CA TYR A 112 -6.77 -4.95 12.88
C TYR A 112 -6.12 -5.82 11.81
N GLY A 113 -6.62 -7.04 11.72
CA GLY A 113 -6.17 -8.07 10.78
C GLY A 113 -5.19 -9.04 11.45
N PRO A 114 -4.61 -9.97 10.67
CA PRO A 114 -4.88 -10.22 9.26
C PRO A 114 -6.32 -10.68 9.01
N ALA A 115 -6.99 -10.07 8.03
CA ALA A 115 -8.32 -10.47 7.59
C ALA A 115 -8.27 -10.92 6.13
N ARG A 116 -8.82 -12.12 5.85
CA ARG A 116 -8.88 -12.66 4.49
C ARG A 116 -10.12 -12.14 3.76
N LEU A 117 -9.92 -11.57 2.59
CA LEU A 117 -11.01 -11.23 1.68
C LEU A 117 -11.63 -12.54 1.14
N PRO A 118 -12.96 -12.69 1.11
CA PRO A 118 -13.63 -13.86 0.54
C PRO A 118 -13.18 -14.08 -0.91
N GLU A 119 -12.65 -15.27 -1.19
CA GLU A 119 -12.07 -15.64 -2.50
C GLU A 119 -10.97 -14.67 -3.00
N GLY A 120 -10.44 -13.83 -2.11
CA GLY A 120 -9.45 -12.82 -2.44
C GLY A 120 -8.10 -13.46 -2.74
N ARG A 121 -7.65 -13.28 -3.98
CA ARG A 121 -6.35 -13.74 -4.51
C ARG A 121 -5.90 -12.83 -5.65
N ALA A 122 -4.62 -12.90 -6.01
CA ALA A 122 -4.05 -12.25 -7.19
C ALA A 122 -4.26 -10.73 -7.19
N PHE A 123 -3.73 -10.04 -6.20
CA PHE A 123 -3.76 -8.58 -6.14
C PHE A 123 -2.42 -8.01 -6.62
N THR A 124 -2.44 -7.42 -7.82
CA THR A 124 -1.34 -6.60 -8.34
C THR A 124 -1.66 -5.10 -8.26
N SER A 125 -2.94 -4.73 -8.33
CA SER A 125 -3.36 -3.33 -8.21
C SER A 125 -3.16 -2.82 -6.76
N SER A 126 -2.82 -1.53 -6.64
CA SER A 126 -2.73 -0.87 -5.33
C SER A 126 -4.10 -0.42 -4.84
N PRO A 127 -4.34 -0.35 -3.52
CA PRO A 127 -5.56 0.20 -2.98
C PRO A 127 -5.78 1.67 -3.35
N TRP A 128 -7.05 2.08 -3.41
CA TRP A 128 -7.43 3.49 -3.41
C TRP A 128 -8.48 3.74 -2.31
N ALA A 129 -8.73 5.01 -2.01
CA ALA A 129 -9.68 5.39 -0.98
C ALA A 129 -10.51 6.60 -1.41
N ALA A 130 -11.80 6.56 -1.07
CA ALA A 130 -12.75 7.64 -1.33
C ALA A 130 -13.99 7.47 -0.43
N ASN A 131 -14.64 8.57 -0.04
CA ASN A 131 -15.95 8.55 0.64
C ASN A 131 -16.03 7.60 1.86
N GLY A 132 -14.99 7.64 2.69
CA GLY A 132 -14.91 6.81 3.91
C GLY A 132 -14.73 5.33 3.63
N LYS A 133 -14.21 4.95 2.45
CA LYS A 133 -14.02 3.57 2.03
C LYS A 133 -12.62 3.33 1.49
N ILE A 134 -12.16 2.10 1.66
CA ILE A 134 -10.94 1.57 1.04
C ILE A 134 -11.35 0.53 0.01
N PHE A 135 -10.70 0.54 -1.13
CA PHE A 135 -11.04 -0.32 -2.26
C PHE A 135 -9.83 -1.16 -2.66
N TYR A 136 -10.07 -2.43 -2.93
CA TYR A 136 -9.06 -3.39 -3.38
C TYR A 136 -9.54 -4.10 -4.64
N LEU A 137 -8.82 -3.96 -5.77
CA LEU A 137 -9.16 -4.61 -7.03
C LEU A 137 -8.19 -5.78 -7.30
N ASN A 138 -8.71 -6.99 -7.47
CA ASN A 138 -7.88 -8.13 -7.86
C ASN A 138 -7.78 -8.28 -9.38
N GLU A 139 -6.89 -9.17 -9.82
CA GLU A 139 -6.65 -9.51 -11.23
C GLU A 139 -7.87 -10.09 -11.94
N TYR A 140 -8.83 -10.64 -11.20
CA TYR A 140 -10.07 -11.19 -11.74
C TYR A 140 -11.18 -10.14 -11.87
N GLY A 141 -10.88 -8.85 -11.76
CA GLY A 141 -11.88 -7.79 -11.89
C GLY A 141 -12.82 -7.64 -10.69
N VAL A 142 -12.52 -8.25 -9.54
CA VAL A 142 -13.31 -8.11 -8.32
C VAL A 142 -12.78 -6.95 -7.48
N THR A 143 -13.61 -5.93 -7.29
CA THR A 143 -13.37 -4.81 -6.37
C THR A 143 -14.04 -5.09 -5.03
N TYR A 144 -13.23 -5.26 -4.00
CA TYR A 144 -13.66 -5.34 -2.60
C TYR A 144 -13.72 -3.93 -2.01
N VAL A 145 -14.81 -3.62 -1.31
CA VAL A 145 -15.06 -2.31 -0.70
C VAL A 145 -15.15 -2.47 0.80
N LEU A 146 -14.22 -1.85 1.53
CA LEU A 146 -14.17 -1.86 2.98
C LEU A 146 -14.61 -0.51 3.52
N GLU A 147 -15.26 -0.51 4.69
CA GLU A 147 -15.41 0.70 5.48
C GLU A 147 -14.03 1.13 6.01
N ALA A 148 -13.69 2.41 5.85
CA ALA A 148 -12.48 2.95 6.43
C ALA A 148 -12.70 3.18 7.93
N GLY A 149 -11.99 2.44 8.77
CA GLY A 149 -12.15 2.52 10.21
C GLY A 149 -11.12 1.68 10.97
N ARG A 150 -11.26 1.66 12.29
CA ARG A 150 -10.37 0.88 13.19
C ARG A 150 -10.76 -0.59 13.29
N GLU A 151 -11.79 -1.01 12.58
CA GLU A 151 -12.27 -2.39 12.50
C GLU A 151 -12.28 -2.85 11.04
N PHE A 152 -12.05 -4.14 10.83
CA PHE A 152 -12.23 -4.73 9.52
C PHE A 152 -13.73 -4.90 9.24
N LYS A 153 -14.22 -4.24 8.18
CA LYS A 153 -15.59 -4.40 7.72
C LYS A 153 -15.67 -4.35 6.21
N LEU A 154 -15.87 -5.52 5.60
CA LEU A 154 -16.17 -5.65 4.18
C LEU A 154 -17.64 -5.25 3.96
N LEU A 155 -17.86 -4.28 3.08
CA LEU A 155 -19.19 -3.78 2.73
C LEU A 155 -19.73 -4.48 1.48
N TYR A 156 -18.90 -4.55 0.43
CA TYR A 156 -19.31 -5.05 -0.88
C TYR A 156 -18.15 -5.76 -1.59
N ALA A 157 -18.49 -6.65 -2.51
CA ALA A 157 -17.61 -7.16 -3.54
C ALA A 157 -18.32 -7.00 -4.89
N ASN A 158 -17.73 -6.25 -5.81
CA ASN A 158 -18.30 -5.96 -7.13
C ASN A 158 -17.39 -6.53 -8.20
N LYS A 159 -17.95 -7.28 -9.15
CA LYS A 159 -17.22 -7.95 -10.22
C LYS A 159 -17.45 -7.20 -11.54
N LEU A 160 -16.38 -6.97 -12.31
CA LEU A 160 -16.44 -6.49 -13.70
C LEU A 160 -16.89 -7.61 -14.64
N LEU A 161 -16.73 -7.46 -15.96
CA LEU A 161 -17.07 -8.54 -16.88
C LEU A 161 -16.10 -9.71 -16.70
N GLU A 162 -16.55 -10.92 -17.02
CA GLU A 162 -15.81 -12.15 -16.75
C GLU A 162 -14.49 -12.28 -17.54
N ASP A 163 -14.40 -11.61 -18.68
CA ASP A 163 -13.25 -11.59 -19.57
C ASP A 163 -12.26 -10.43 -19.29
N ASP A 164 -12.46 -9.68 -18.20
CA ASP A 164 -11.52 -8.64 -17.78
C ASP A 164 -10.44 -9.15 -16.84
N MET A 165 -9.18 -8.83 -17.17
CA MET A 165 -8.04 -8.96 -16.28
C MET A 165 -7.54 -7.59 -15.81
N CYS A 166 -7.40 -7.41 -14.49
CA CYS A 166 -7.04 -6.12 -13.87
C CYS A 166 -5.69 -6.14 -13.16
N MET A 167 -4.64 -5.61 -13.79
CA MET A 167 -3.33 -5.46 -13.13
C MET A 167 -3.00 -4.00 -12.79
N ALA A 168 -3.71 -3.03 -13.39
CA ALA A 168 -3.47 -1.61 -13.17
C ALA A 168 -4.24 -1.09 -11.95
N THR A 169 -3.62 -0.17 -11.21
CA THR A 169 -4.32 0.60 -10.17
C THR A 169 -5.32 1.57 -10.83
N PRO A 170 -6.61 1.57 -10.42
CA PRO A 170 -7.59 2.54 -10.91
C PRO A 170 -7.17 3.99 -10.65
N ALA A 171 -7.56 4.90 -11.54
CA ALA A 171 -7.28 6.32 -11.42
C ALA A 171 -8.54 7.10 -11.01
N LEU A 172 -8.41 7.98 -10.03
CA LEU A 172 -9.45 8.97 -9.70
C LEU A 172 -9.17 10.27 -10.46
N ALA A 173 -10.11 10.69 -11.30
CA ALA A 173 -10.01 11.90 -12.12
C ALA A 173 -11.29 12.75 -11.94
N GLY A 174 -11.22 13.71 -11.01
CA GLY A 174 -12.38 14.52 -10.62
C GLY A 174 -13.46 13.64 -9.96
N ASP A 175 -14.64 13.59 -10.58
CA ASP A 175 -15.79 12.79 -10.16
C ASP A 175 -15.81 11.37 -10.77
N LYS A 176 -14.75 10.99 -11.51
CA LYS A 176 -14.68 9.73 -12.27
C LYS A 176 -13.65 8.79 -11.67
N LEU A 177 -14.00 7.51 -11.61
CA LEU A 177 -13.08 6.41 -11.40
C LEU A 177 -12.84 5.71 -12.75
N ILE A 178 -11.59 5.73 -13.20
CA ILE A 178 -11.16 5.08 -14.44
C ILE A 178 -10.50 3.75 -14.09
N VAL A 179 -11.03 2.65 -14.61
CA VAL A 179 -10.47 1.31 -14.42
C VAL A 179 -10.03 0.77 -15.77
N ARG A 180 -8.73 0.49 -15.93
CA ARG A 180 -8.19 -0.12 -17.14
C ARG A 180 -7.99 -1.62 -16.90
N THR A 181 -8.56 -2.43 -17.78
CA THR A 181 -8.35 -3.88 -17.87
C THR A 181 -7.45 -4.17 -19.07
N ASP A 182 -7.16 -5.44 -19.33
CA ASP A 182 -6.51 -5.87 -20.57
C ASP A 182 -7.42 -5.69 -21.80
N ALA A 183 -8.74 -5.88 -21.63
CA ALA A 183 -9.72 -5.80 -22.71
C ALA A 183 -10.34 -4.40 -22.88
N ARG A 184 -10.47 -3.60 -21.82
CA ARG A 184 -11.34 -2.41 -21.79
C ARG A 184 -10.83 -1.28 -20.90
N VAL A 185 -11.46 -0.11 -21.04
CA VAL A 185 -11.36 1.01 -20.10
C VAL A 185 -12.77 1.37 -19.63
N TYR A 186 -13.01 1.24 -18.33
CA TYR A 186 -14.24 1.64 -17.67
C TYR A 186 -14.12 3.06 -17.12
N CYS A 187 -15.23 3.79 -17.15
CA CYS A 187 -15.38 5.07 -16.46
C CYS A 187 -16.63 5.02 -15.59
N PHE A 188 -16.44 4.91 -14.28
CA PHE A 188 -17.52 5.01 -13.30
C PHE A 188 -17.64 6.45 -12.82
N LYS A 189 -18.87 6.95 -12.76
CA LYS A 189 -19.21 8.21 -12.10
C LYS A 189 -20.46 8.00 -11.25
N ASN A 190 -20.67 8.82 -10.23
CA ASN A 190 -21.99 8.84 -9.60
C ASN A 190 -23.02 9.24 -10.65
N GLY A 191 -24.11 8.47 -10.76
CA GLY A 191 -25.27 8.91 -11.54
C GLY A 191 -25.80 10.21 -10.95
N GLU A 192 -26.14 11.17 -11.81
CA GLU A 192 -27.01 12.26 -11.41
C GLU A 192 -28.32 11.61 -10.95
N LYS A 193 -28.77 11.95 -9.74
CA LYS A 193 -30.10 11.56 -9.27
C LYS A 193 -31.15 12.38 -9.99
#